data_AF-A0A2U3QSE9-F1
#
_entry.id   AF-A0A2U3QSE9-F1
#
_cell.length_a   1.000
_cell.length_b   1.000
_cell.length_c   1.000
_cell.angle_alpha   90.00
_cell.angle_beta   90.00
_cell.angle_gamma   90.00
#
_symmetry.space_group_name_H-M   'P 1'
#
loop_
_entity.id
_entity.type
_entity.pdbx_description
1 polymer ?
#
loop_
_entity_poly.entity_id
_entity_poly.type
_entity_poly.pdbx_seq_one_letter_code
_entity_poly.pdbx_strand_id
1 'polypeptide(L)'
;MLLKLADQYSNYHFGCKASVLNYMAKALANELRNTDQANSGNCRFDNVEKSNKEKYLAQIETSANLSKESQLKHKIAGSFEAAMAYQILTSCSFGSAVRTRFFVKLLKNITLTECDRSKILQAVQDVYGYEI
;
A
#
# COMPACT_ATOMS: atom_id res chain seq x y z
N MET A 1 -9.78 -13.54 26.24
CA MET A 1 -10.23 -12.88 27.48
C MET A 1 -10.72 -13.87 28.55
N LEU A 2 -11.12 -15.10 28.18
CA LEU A 2 -11.49 -16.18 29.11
C LEU A 2 -10.36 -16.63 30.07
N LEU A 3 -9.11 -16.73 29.59
CA LEU A 3 -7.98 -17.20 30.43
C LEU A 3 -7.75 -16.31 31.66
N LYS A 4 -7.90 -14.98 31.51
CA LYS A 4 -7.64 -14.01 32.59
C LYS A 4 -8.67 -14.06 33.72
N LEU A 5 -9.91 -14.45 33.42
CA LEU A 5 -10.98 -14.52 34.42
C LEU A 5 -10.97 -15.87 35.15
N ALA A 6 -10.53 -16.95 34.50
CA ALA A 6 -10.38 -18.26 35.12
C ALA A 6 -9.28 -18.25 36.21
N ASP A 7 -8.15 -17.57 35.95
CA ASP A 7 -7.10 -17.39 36.95
C ASP A 7 -7.55 -16.49 38.12
N GLN A 8 -8.40 -15.49 37.86
CA GLN A 8 -8.84 -14.53 38.87
C GLN A 8 -9.91 -15.10 39.83
N TYR A 9 -10.59 -16.18 39.44
CA TYR A 9 -11.68 -16.80 40.20
C TYR A 9 -11.52 -18.32 40.34
N SER A 10 -10.31 -18.79 40.63
CA SER A 10 -9.97 -20.22 40.78
C SER A 10 -10.82 -20.99 41.79
N ASN A 11 -11.44 -20.30 42.76
CA ASN A 11 -12.26 -20.87 43.83
C ASN A 11 -13.78 -20.64 43.67
N TYR A 12 -14.26 -20.16 42.52
CA TYR A 12 -15.69 -19.95 42.30
C TYR A 12 -16.38 -21.27 41.97
N HIS A 13 -17.00 -21.88 42.98
CA HIS A 13 -17.84 -23.05 42.77
C HIS A 13 -19.27 -22.60 42.41
N PHE A 14 -19.77 -23.01 41.25
CA PHE A 14 -21.15 -22.74 40.89
C PHE A 14 -22.08 -23.56 41.77
N GLY A 15 -22.76 -22.92 42.72
CA GLY A 15 -23.61 -23.60 43.71
C GLY A 15 -24.80 -24.38 43.13
N CYS A 16 -25.15 -24.18 41.86
CA CYS A 16 -26.18 -24.96 41.18
C CYS A 16 -26.00 -24.93 39.65
N LYS A 17 -26.58 -25.94 38.96
CA LYS A 17 -26.54 -26.09 37.50
C LYS A 17 -27.06 -24.86 36.74
N ALA A 18 -28.07 -24.19 37.28
CA ALA A 18 -28.64 -22.98 36.68
C ALA A 18 -27.62 -21.83 36.61
N SER A 19 -26.80 -21.67 37.65
CA SER A 19 -25.74 -20.65 37.69
C SER A 19 -24.64 -20.93 36.66
N VAL A 20 -24.30 -22.20 36.44
CA VAL A 20 -23.35 -22.60 35.38
C VAL A 20 -23.90 -22.23 34.01
N LEU A 21 -25.16 -22.58 33.73
CA LEU A 21 -25.80 -22.30 32.44
C LEU A 21 -25.93 -20.80 32.17
N ASN A 22 -26.32 -20.01 33.18
CA ASN A 22 -26.40 -18.55 33.07
C ASN A 22 -25.02 -17.92 32.82
N TYR A 23 -23.98 -18.44 33.48
CA TYR A 23 -22.60 -18.00 33.23
C TYR A 23 -22.13 -18.33 31.81
N MET A 24 -22.35 -19.56 31.34
CA MET A 24 -22.00 -19.97 29.98
C MET A 24 -22.74 -19.14 28.93
N ALA A 25 -24.02 -18.85 29.14
CA ALA A 25 -24.79 -17.98 28.24
C ALA A 25 -24.22 -16.54 28.20
N LYS A 26 -23.82 -15.99 29.36
CA LYS A 26 -23.19 -14.65 29.43
C LYS A 26 -21.81 -14.62 28.78
N ALA A 27 -20.99 -15.65 28.99
CA ALA A 27 -19.67 -15.76 28.37
C ALA A 27 -19.80 -15.85 26.84
N LEU A 28 -20.72 -16.69 26.35
CA LEU A 28 -21.02 -16.83 24.92
C LEU A 28 -21.51 -15.51 24.30
N ALA A 29 -22.42 -14.80 24.96
CA ALA A 29 -22.90 -13.50 24.49
C ALA A 29 -21.79 -12.44 24.42
N ASN A 30 -20.86 -12.45 25.39
CA ASN A 30 -19.69 -11.56 25.37
C ASN A 30 -18.70 -11.90 24.25
N GLU A 31 -18.49 -13.19 23.96
CA GLU A 31 -17.67 -13.60 22.83
C GLU A 31 -18.28 -13.18 21.49
N LEU A 32 -19.60 -13.38 21.32
CA LEU A 32 -20.32 -12.94 20.12
C LEU A 32 -20.23 -11.42 19.91
N ARG A 33 -20.42 -10.63 20.97
CA ARG A 33 -20.24 -9.17 20.92
C ARG A 33 -18.81 -8.76 20.57
N ASN A 34 -17.82 -9.48 21.09
CA ASN A 34 -16.42 -9.23 20.75
C ASN A 34 -16.10 -9.62 19.30
N THR A 35 -16.80 -10.59 18.69
CA THR A 35 -16.65 -10.88 17.25
C THR A 35 -17.20 -9.75 16.39
N ASP A 36 -18.33 -9.14 16.74
CA ASP A 36 -18.86 -7.98 16.01
C ASP A 36 -17.96 -6.74 16.18
N GLN A 37 -17.35 -6.57 17.36
CA GLN A 37 -16.40 -5.49 17.63
C GLN A 37 -15.04 -5.71 16.93
N ALA A 38 -14.53 -6.94 16.88
CA ALA A 38 -13.32 -7.29 16.13
C ALA A 38 -13.53 -7.18 14.61
N ASN A 39 -14.76 -7.38 14.14
CA ASN A 39 -15.17 -7.21 12.76
C ASN A 39 -15.65 -5.78 12.44
N SER A 40 -15.50 -4.84 13.37
CA SER A 40 -15.73 -3.43 13.08
C SER A 40 -14.75 -2.98 11.99
N GLY A 41 -15.24 -2.18 11.03
CA GLY A 41 -14.48 -1.75 9.84
C GLY A 41 -13.17 -0.97 10.12
N ASN A 42 -12.78 -0.85 11.38
CA ASN A 42 -11.56 -0.24 11.88
C ASN A 42 -10.36 -1.21 11.95
N CYS A 43 -10.58 -2.51 11.73
CA CYS A 43 -9.52 -3.52 11.52
C CYS A 43 -9.28 -3.80 10.03
N ARG A 44 -9.40 -2.78 9.17
CA ARG A 44 -9.01 -2.93 7.77
C ARG A 44 -7.49 -2.94 7.69
N PHE A 45 -6.94 -3.94 7.00
CA PHE A 45 -5.55 -3.89 6.59
C PHE A 45 -5.39 -2.75 5.57
N ASP A 46 -5.13 -1.53 6.04
CA ASP A 46 -4.77 -0.37 5.21
C ASP A 46 -3.49 -0.63 4.39
N ASN A 47 -2.84 -1.78 4.61
CA ASN A 47 -1.65 -2.21 3.90
C ASN A 47 -1.92 -2.76 2.48
N VAL A 48 -3.17 -3.00 2.06
CA VAL A 48 -3.39 -3.54 0.69
C VAL A 48 -2.92 -2.53 -0.36
N GLU A 49 -3.28 -1.25 -0.21
CA GLU A 49 -2.90 -0.22 -1.18
C GLU A 49 -1.40 0.07 -1.13
N LYS A 50 -0.80 0.13 0.06
CA LYS A 50 0.64 0.30 0.25
C LYS A 50 1.44 -0.88 -0.31
N SER A 51 1.03 -2.11 0.00
CA SER A 51 1.63 -3.34 -0.55
C SER A 51 1.51 -3.40 -2.07
N ASN A 52 0.40 -2.94 -2.65
CA ASN A 52 0.24 -2.90 -4.11
C ASN A 52 1.16 -1.87 -4.77
N LYS A 53 1.37 -0.70 -4.14
CA LYS A 53 2.33 0.31 -4.61
C LYS A 53 3.76 -0.23 -4.61
N GLU A 54 4.17 -0.85 -3.50
CA GLU A 54 5.50 -1.46 -3.37
C GLU A 54 5.71 -2.60 -4.38
N LYS A 55 4.72 -3.48 -4.57
CA LYS A 55 4.77 -4.54 -5.58
C LYS A 55 4.91 -4.00 -7.00
N TYR A 56 4.23 -2.91 -7.35
CA TYR A 56 4.32 -2.31 -8.67
C TYR A 56 5.72 -1.75 -8.94
N LEU A 57 6.32 -1.05 -7.98
CA LEU A 57 7.68 -0.51 -8.13
C LEU A 57 8.72 -1.63 -8.20
N ALA A 58 8.58 -2.65 -7.36
CA ALA A 58 9.47 -3.82 -7.39
C ALA A 58 9.39 -4.57 -8.74
N GLN A 59 8.20 -4.64 -9.36
CA GLN A 59 8.06 -5.21 -10.70
C GLN A 59 8.81 -4.40 -11.76
N ILE A 60 8.79 -3.07 -11.65
CA ILE A 60 9.57 -2.22 -12.54
C ILE A 60 11.06 -2.51 -12.33
N GLU A 61 11.56 -2.47 -11.09
CA GLU A 61 12.95 -2.79 -10.72
C GLU A 61 13.40 -4.19 -11.18
N THR A 62 12.49 -5.17 -11.18
CA THR A 62 12.78 -6.55 -11.61
C THR A 62 12.64 -6.72 -13.13
N SER A 63 11.97 -5.80 -13.83
CA SER A 63 11.73 -5.94 -15.26
C SER A 63 13.03 -5.73 -16.05
N ALA A 64 13.52 -6.82 -16.64
CA ALA A 64 14.75 -6.87 -17.46
C ALA A 64 14.54 -6.38 -18.90
N ASN A 65 13.56 -5.50 -19.13
CA ASN A 65 13.29 -4.97 -20.46
C ASN A 65 14.30 -3.86 -20.79
N LEU A 66 15.08 -4.05 -21.85
CA LEU A 66 16.12 -3.12 -22.32
C LEU A 66 15.57 -1.94 -23.16
N SER A 67 14.25 -1.78 -23.25
CA SER A 67 13.64 -0.64 -23.96
C SER A 67 14.02 0.67 -23.26
N LYS A 68 14.26 1.74 -24.03
CA LYS A 68 14.49 3.09 -23.48
C LYS A 68 13.33 3.55 -22.58
N GLU A 69 12.10 3.18 -22.92
CA GLU A 69 10.93 3.49 -22.07
C GLU A 69 11.02 2.78 -20.70
N SER A 70 11.47 1.53 -20.69
CA SER A 70 11.69 0.75 -19.46
C SER A 70 12.81 1.35 -18.62
N GLN A 71 13.93 1.72 -19.26
CA GLN A 71 15.06 2.40 -18.60
C GLN A 71 14.64 3.73 -17.97
N LEU A 72 13.79 4.51 -18.65
CA LEU A 72 13.24 5.74 -18.10
C LEU A 72 12.34 5.47 -16.88
N LYS A 73 11.46 4.47 -16.95
CA LYS A 73 10.60 4.08 -15.82
C LYS A 73 11.43 3.66 -14.61
N HIS A 74 12.50 2.89 -14.82
CA HIS A 74 13.48 2.53 -13.79
C HIS A 74 14.15 3.75 -13.17
N LYS A 75 14.62 4.68 -14.01
CA LYS A 75 15.28 5.90 -13.53
C LYS A 75 14.34 6.75 -12.68
N ILE A 76 13.08 6.87 -13.09
CA ILE A 76 12.04 7.58 -12.32
C ILE A 76 11.74 6.83 -11.01
N ALA A 77 11.62 5.50 -11.03
CA ALA A 77 11.41 4.72 -9.81
C ALA A 77 12.55 4.93 -8.79
N GLY A 78 13.80 5.00 -9.24
CA GLY A 78 14.96 5.23 -8.36
C GLY A 78 15.24 6.68 -7.97
N SER A 79 14.73 7.67 -8.72
CA SER A 79 15.02 9.10 -8.48
C SER A 79 13.99 9.79 -7.58
N PHE A 80 12.85 9.13 -7.34
CA PHE A 80 11.72 9.67 -6.58
C PHE A 80 11.38 8.78 -5.39
N GLU A 81 10.77 9.36 -4.35
CA GLU A 81 10.19 8.57 -3.27
C GLU A 81 9.11 7.63 -3.81
N ALA A 82 8.99 6.43 -3.25
CA ALA A 82 8.09 5.38 -3.74
C ALA A 82 6.64 5.87 -3.99
N ALA A 83 6.09 6.68 -3.10
CA ALA A 83 4.74 7.22 -3.26
C ALA A 83 4.63 8.15 -4.49
N MET A 84 5.65 9.00 -4.71
CA MET A 84 5.69 9.95 -5.82
C MET A 84 6.03 9.24 -7.14
N ALA A 85 6.99 8.32 -7.12
CA ALA A 85 7.33 7.47 -8.26
C ALA A 85 6.09 6.72 -8.77
N TYR A 86 5.35 6.08 -7.87
CA TYR A 86 4.10 5.40 -8.22
C TYR A 86 3.09 6.34 -8.85
N GLN A 87 2.88 7.53 -8.28
CA GLN A 87 1.95 8.51 -8.84
C GLN A 87 2.39 8.97 -10.24
N ILE A 88 3.66 9.26 -10.46
CA ILE A 88 4.19 9.68 -11.76
C ILE A 88 4.04 8.55 -12.78
N LEU A 89 4.49 7.33 -12.45
CA LEU A 89 4.48 6.19 -13.38
C LEU A 89 3.06 5.73 -13.75
N THR A 90 2.10 5.90 -12.85
CA THR A 90 0.69 5.55 -13.10
C THR A 90 -0.13 6.69 -13.72
N SER A 91 0.35 7.93 -13.62
CA SER A 91 -0.33 9.12 -14.13
C SER A 91 0.27 9.66 -15.42
N CYS A 92 1.47 9.22 -15.81
CA CYS A 92 2.15 9.64 -17.03
C CYS A 92 2.29 8.49 -18.02
N SER A 93 2.09 8.79 -19.29
CA SER A 93 2.50 7.94 -20.41
C SER A 93 3.72 8.56 -21.07
N PHE A 94 4.78 7.77 -21.15
CA PHE A 94 6.05 8.14 -21.75
C PHE A 94 6.01 7.75 -23.23
N GLY A 95 6.02 8.75 -24.11
CA GLY A 95 6.01 8.54 -25.55
C GLY A 95 7.39 8.21 -26.10
N SER A 96 7.51 8.24 -27.43
CA SER A 96 8.81 8.17 -28.10
C SER A 96 9.46 9.55 -28.18
N ALA A 97 10.79 9.60 -28.17
CA ALA A 97 11.54 10.80 -28.53
C ALA A 97 11.35 11.05 -30.04
N VAL A 98 10.87 12.25 -30.40
CA VAL A 98 10.68 12.66 -31.79
C VAL A 98 11.58 13.85 -32.06
N ARG A 99 12.64 13.64 -32.86
CA ARG A 99 13.71 14.62 -33.11
C ARG A 99 14.37 15.05 -31.78
N THR A 100 14.33 16.33 -31.45
CA THR A 100 14.92 16.96 -30.27
C THR A 100 13.87 17.28 -29.20
N ARG A 101 12.79 16.49 -29.13
CA ARG A 101 11.71 16.71 -28.16
C ARG A 101 11.19 15.38 -27.64
N PHE A 102 10.95 15.35 -26.33
CA PHE A 102 10.31 14.23 -25.66
C PHE A 102 8.95 14.66 -25.10
N PHE A 103 7.93 13.85 -25.38
CA PHE A 103 6.56 14.14 -24.96
C PHE A 103 6.16 13.20 -23.81
N VAL A 104 5.83 13.80 -22.68
CA VAL A 104 5.18 13.10 -21.56
C VAL A 104 3.70 13.48 -21.59
N LYS A 105 2.84 12.48 -21.79
CA LYS A 105 1.39 12.69 -21.75
C LYS A 105 0.90 12.46 -20.33
N LEU A 106 0.26 13.47 -19.76
CA LEU A 106 -0.38 13.34 -18.46
C LEU A 106 -1.78 12.71 -18.63
N LEU A 107 -1.99 11.57 -17.98
CA LEU A 107 -3.25 10.82 -17.96
C LEU A 107 -4.13 11.21 -16.77
N LYS A 108 -3.51 11.59 -15.64
CA LYS A 108 -4.20 12.03 -14.41
C LYS A 108 -3.55 13.29 -13.89
N ASN A 109 -4.36 14.21 -13.34
CA ASN A 109 -3.82 15.42 -12.73
C ASN A 109 -2.98 15.07 -11.51
N ILE A 110 -1.72 15.53 -11.51
CA ILE A 110 -0.78 15.37 -10.40
C ILE A 110 -0.11 16.71 -10.13
N THR A 111 0.23 16.94 -8.87
CA THR A 111 0.96 18.15 -8.45
C THR A 111 2.45 17.88 -8.57
N LEU A 112 3.09 18.39 -9.62
CA LEU A 112 4.54 18.36 -9.79
C LEU A 112 5.13 19.71 -9.46
N THR A 113 6.10 19.73 -8.55
CA THR A 113 6.92 20.93 -8.30
C THR A 113 7.90 21.16 -9.45
N GLU A 114 8.52 22.34 -9.50
CA GLU A 114 9.57 22.63 -10.48
C GLU A 114 10.76 21.67 -10.34
N CYS A 115 11.15 21.36 -9.10
CA CYS A 115 12.19 20.38 -8.79
C CYS A 115 11.88 18.98 -9.36
N ASP A 116 10.63 18.54 -9.24
CA ASP A 116 10.19 17.24 -9.79
C ASP A 116 10.28 17.23 -11.32
N ARG A 117 9.89 18.33 -11.97
CA ARG A 117 10.01 18.47 -13.42
C ARG A 117 11.46 18.42 -13.89
N SER A 118 12.36 19.09 -13.17
CA SER A 118 13.81 19.04 -13.46
C SER A 118 14.37 17.63 -13.30
N LYS A 119 13.95 16.88 -12.27
CA LYS A 119 14.36 15.48 -12.08
C LYS A 119 13.85 14.55 -13.19
N ILE A 120 12.61 14.74 -13.64
CA ILE A 120 12.07 13.98 -14.78
C ILE A 120 12.85 14.32 -16.06
N LEU A 121 13.15 15.60 -16.30
CA LEU A 121 13.93 16.02 -17.46
C LEU A 121 15.33 15.39 -17.45
N GLN A 122 16.02 15.41 -16.31
CA GLN A 122 17.31 14.74 -16.15
C GLN A 122 17.20 13.24 -16.44
N ALA A 123 16.16 12.57 -15.94
CA ALA A 123 15.94 11.15 -16.19
C ALA A 123 15.72 10.85 -17.69
N VAL A 124 15.04 11.74 -18.42
CA VAL A 124 14.86 11.62 -19.88
C VAL A 124 16.19 11.81 -20.60
N GLN A 125 16.97 12.83 -20.23
CA GLN A 125 18.27 13.12 -20.84
C GLN A 125 19.28 12.00 -20.60
N ASP A 126 19.28 11.40 -19.41
CA ASP A 126 20.16 10.26 -19.08
C ASP A 126 19.89 9.03 -19.97
N VAL A 127 18.64 8.84 -20.41
CA VAL A 127 18.21 7.64 -21.15
C VAL A 127 18.21 7.86 -22.66
N TYR A 128 17.79 9.03 -23.11
CA TYR A 128 17.63 9.31 -24.53
C TYR A 128 18.72 10.24 -25.10
N GLY A 129 19.53 10.89 -24.25
CA GLY A 129 20.63 11.78 -24.61
C GLY A 129 20.32 13.27 -24.35
N TYR A 130 21.38 14.08 -24.26
CA TYR A 130 21.31 15.53 -24.00
C TYR A 130 20.78 16.35 -25.20
N GLU A 131 20.58 15.74 -26.36
CA GLU A 131 20.09 16.41 -27.58
C GLU A 131 18.55 16.55 -27.64
N ILE A 132 17.87 16.25 -26.51
CA ILE A 132 16.41 16.21 -26.35
C ILE A 132 15.92 17.32 -25.42
#